data_AF-A0A5U4EYQ0-F1
#
_entry.id   AF-A0A5U4EYQ0-F1
#
_cell.length_a   1.000
_cell.length_b   1.000
_cell.length_c   1.000
_cell.angle_alpha   90.00
_cell.angle_beta   90.00
_cell.angle_gamma   90.00
#
_symmetry.space_group_name_H-M   'P 1'
#
loop_
_entity.id
_entity.type
_entity.pdbx_description
1 polymer ?
#
loop_
_entity_poly.entity_id
_entity_poly.type
_entity_poly.pdbx_seq_one_letter_code
_entity_poly.pdbx_strand_id
1 'polypeptide(L)'
;MSSSASQNNKNQVVTYKGRVLHTQNFSALCASDPELKKIAEAFKQFWKKGYHPDMGKDAAFARPKEILNLNVRHTHSDIKDYVPEDSDKDHSGKKSSWDAWKNIASVKVKYTPTSDSFLVYSVNHNRDALVMFFVDSDAHNITEKDEFKEAAIEISYAFFEQTKTQPMPLEEDLFGEAWEE
;
A
#
# COMPACT_ATOMS: atom_id res chain seq x y z
N MET A 1 -7.97 18.12 9.23
CA MET A 1 -7.00 18.69 8.27
C MET A 1 -7.34 18.11 6.92
N SER A 2 -7.84 18.95 6.01
CA SER A 2 -8.22 18.53 4.66
C SER A 2 -6.96 18.25 3.85
N SER A 3 -6.81 17.00 3.40
CA SER A 3 -5.82 16.66 2.39
C SER A 3 -6.23 17.34 1.09
N SER A 4 -5.47 18.36 0.70
CA SER A 4 -5.59 19.00 -0.59
C SER A 4 -5.01 18.05 -1.62
N ALA A 5 -5.87 17.25 -2.25
CA ALA A 5 -5.51 16.56 -3.48
C ALA A 5 -5.03 17.64 -4.48
N SER A 6 -3.74 17.59 -4.82
CA SER A 6 -3.13 18.45 -5.82
C SER A 6 -3.97 18.42 -7.09
N GLN A 7 -4.23 19.58 -7.67
CA GLN A 7 -4.96 19.71 -8.93
C GLN A 7 -4.15 19.04 -10.03
N ASN A 8 -4.44 17.77 -10.32
CA ASN A 8 -3.81 17.00 -11.38
C ASN A 8 -3.86 17.77 -12.70
N ASN A 9 -2.68 18.15 -13.18
CA ASN A 9 -2.45 18.58 -14.55
C ASN A 9 -2.77 17.39 -15.45
N LYS A 10 -3.93 17.43 -16.13
CA LYS A 10 -4.62 16.26 -16.73
C LYS A 10 -3.85 15.48 -17.82
N ASN A 11 -2.63 15.89 -18.19
CA ASN A 11 -1.87 15.31 -19.30
C ASN A 11 -0.47 14.80 -18.93
N GLN A 12 -0.04 14.89 -17.67
CA GLN A 12 1.29 14.41 -17.29
C GLN A 12 1.15 13.13 -16.46
N VAL A 13 1.47 12.00 -17.07
CA VAL A 13 1.67 10.74 -16.33
C VAL A 13 3.00 10.90 -15.62
N VAL A 14 2.95 11.23 -14.34
CA VAL A 14 4.13 11.28 -13.49
C VAL A 14 4.59 9.84 -13.22
N THR A 15 5.89 9.61 -13.36
CA THR A 15 6.52 8.35 -12.97
C THR A 15 7.48 8.62 -11.83
N TYR A 16 7.47 7.73 -10.84
CA TYR A 16 8.30 7.83 -9.66
C TYR A 16 9.42 6.78 -9.68
N LYS A 17 10.60 7.18 -9.19
CA LYS A 17 11.77 6.34 -8.95
C LYS A 17 11.53 5.33 -7.84
N GLY A 18 12.41 4.36 -7.72
CA GLY A 18 12.37 3.36 -6.66
C GLY A 18 11.77 2.03 -7.12
N ARG A 19 12.31 0.94 -6.58
CA ARG A 19 12.00 -0.43 -6.99
C ARG A 19 10.96 -1.05 -6.05
N VAL A 20 10.27 -2.06 -6.56
CA VAL A 20 9.49 -2.98 -5.74
C VAL A 20 10.25 -4.29 -5.64
N LEU A 21 10.60 -4.66 -4.42
CA LEU A 21 11.27 -5.90 -4.04
C LEU A 21 10.29 -6.76 -3.24
N HIS A 22 10.51 -8.07 -3.24
CA HIS A 22 9.69 -9.02 -2.49
C HIS A 22 10.55 -9.86 -1.55
N THR A 23 10.00 -10.26 -0.42
CA THR A 23 10.60 -11.35 0.37
C THR A 23 10.55 -12.66 -0.43
N GLN A 24 11.41 -13.61 -0.05
CA GLN A 24 11.40 -14.94 -0.69
C GLN A 24 10.04 -15.64 -0.49
N ASN A 25 9.47 -15.56 0.71
CA ASN A 25 8.17 -16.14 1.04
C ASN A 25 7.05 -15.51 0.19
N PHE A 26 7.01 -14.18 0.08
CA PHE A 26 6.03 -13.50 -0.75
C PHE A 26 6.18 -13.87 -2.24
N SER A 27 7.42 -13.97 -2.72
CA SER A 27 7.70 -14.40 -4.09
C SER A 27 7.23 -15.83 -4.36
N ALA A 28 7.42 -16.74 -3.40
CA ALA A 28 6.94 -18.11 -3.50
C ALA A 28 5.40 -18.18 -3.54
N LEU A 29 4.71 -17.38 -2.71
CA LEU A 29 3.25 -17.28 -2.72
C LEU A 29 2.73 -16.75 -4.08
N CYS A 30 3.35 -15.70 -4.63
CA CYS A 30 3.00 -15.20 -5.96
C CYS A 30 3.21 -16.24 -7.08
N ALA A 31 4.15 -17.18 -6.91
CA ALA A 31 4.38 -18.24 -7.89
C ALA A 31 3.28 -19.32 -7.83
N SER A 32 2.69 -19.54 -6.66
CA SER A 32 1.62 -20.51 -6.43
C SER A 32 0.21 -19.95 -6.60
N ASP A 33 0.02 -18.64 -6.42
CA ASP A 33 -1.27 -17.96 -6.45
C ASP A 33 -1.31 -16.87 -7.56
N PRO A 34 -1.99 -17.15 -8.69
CA PRO A 34 -2.12 -16.19 -9.79
C PRO A 34 -2.87 -14.90 -9.43
N GLU A 35 -3.80 -14.92 -8.47
CA GLU A 35 -4.53 -13.71 -8.07
C GLU A 35 -3.64 -12.80 -7.22
N LEU A 36 -2.90 -13.38 -6.27
CA LEU A 36 -1.88 -12.65 -5.52
C LEU A 36 -0.82 -12.05 -6.45
N LYS A 37 -0.40 -12.78 -7.49
CA LYS A 37 0.52 -12.24 -8.50
C LYS A 37 -0.03 -10.98 -9.19
N LYS A 38 -1.32 -10.95 -9.53
CA LYS A 38 -1.95 -9.75 -10.11
C LYS A 38 -1.94 -8.59 -9.12
N ILE A 39 -2.21 -8.85 -7.85
CA ILE A 39 -2.16 -7.85 -6.78
C ILE A 39 -0.73 -7.29 -6.61
N ALA A 40 0.30 -8.14 -6.67
CA ALA A 40 1.69 -7.70 -6.61
C ALA A 40 2.08 -6.82 -7.83
N GLU A 41 1.64 -7.19 -9.04
CA GLU A 41 1.87 -6.35 -10.23
C GLU A 41 1.08 -5.03 -10.18
N ALA A 42 -0.14 -5.04 -9.65
CA ALA A 42 -0.93 -3.84 -9.39
C ALA A 42 -0.19 -2.90 -8.41
N PHE A 43 0.37 -3.44 -7.33
CA PHE A 43 1.20 -2.67 -6.39
C PHE A 43 2.44 -2.08 -7.06
N LYS A 44 3.12 -2.83 -7.92
CA LYS A 44 4.26 -2.32 -8.69
C LYS A 44 3.88 -1.14 -9.59
N GLN A 45 2.70 -1.20 -10.22
CA GLN A 45 2.19 -0.07 -11.01
C GLN A 45 1.80 1.13 -10.14
N PHE A 46 1.16 0.88 -8.98
CA PHE A 46 0.88 1.90 -7.97
C PHE A 46 2.15 2.60 -7.52
N TRP A 47 3.19 1.84 -7.16
CA TRP A 47 4.47 2.39 -6.72
C TRP A 47 5.11 3.28 -7.78
N LYS A 48 5.00 2.90 -9.05
CA LYS A 48 5.54 3.66 -10.18
C LYS A 48 4.75 4.92 -10.51
N LYS A 49 3.43 4.94 -10.27
CA LYS A 49 2.53 5.99 -10.80
C LYS A 49 1.79 6.81 -9.75
N GLY A 50 1.88 6.45 -8.48
CA GLY A 50 1.07 7.04 -7.40
C GLY A 50 -0.38 6.57 -7.35
N TYR A 51 -0.81 5.75 -8.32
CA TYR A 51 -2.19 5.30 -8.42
C TYR A 51 -2.28 3.95 -9.14
N HIS A 52 -3.16 3.09 -8.63
CA HIS A 52 -3.67 1.93 -9.34
C HIS A 52 -5.13 1.68 -8.94
N PRO A 53 -6.03 1.31 -9.88
CA PRO A 53 -7.44 1.05 -9.60
C PRO A 53 -7.70 -0.01 -8.52
N ASP A 54 -6.77 -0.94 -8.34
CA ASP A 54 -6.89 -2.04 -7.39
C ASP A 54 -6.12 -1.81 -6.07
N MET A 55 -5.45 -0.66 -5.93
CA MET A 55 -4.76 -0.25 -4.71
C MET A 55 -5.52 0.91 -4.09
N GLY A 56 -6.06 0.68 -2.91
CA GLY A 56 -6.86 1.64 -2.15
C GLY A 56 -6.00 2.51 -1.26
N LYS A 57 -6.54 2.81 -0.08
CA LYS A 57 -5.86 3.66 0.90
C LYS A 57 -4.51 3.05 1.28
N ASP A 58 -3.52 3.92 1.45
CA ASP A 58 -2.21 3.58 2.00
C ASP A 58 -2.05 4.24 3.38
N ALA A 59 -1.46 3.52 4.33
CA ALA A 59 -1.16 4.06 5.65
C ALA A 59 0.06 3.41 6.28
N ALA A 60 0.84 4.21 7.02
CA ALA A 60 1.87 3.70 7.91
C ALA A 60 1.24 2.99 9.12
N PHE A 61 1.92 1.96 9.62
CA PHE A 61 1.57 1.35 10.90
C PHE A 61 1.87 2.33 12.05
N ALA A 62 0.96 2.45 13.00
CA ALA A 62 1.10 3.43 14.08
C ALA A 62 1.88 2.92 15.31
N ARG A 63 1.91 1.60 15.54
CA ARG A 63 2.47 1.00 16.75
C ARG A 63 2.98 -0.44 16.51
N PRO A 64 4.05 -0.87 17.20
CA PRO A 64 4.86 -0.11 18.16
C PRO A 64 5.66 1.02 17.48
N LYS A 65 6.23 1.97 18.24
CA LYS A 65 6.97 3.10 17.64
C LYS A 65 8.08 2.66 16.68
N GLU A 66 8.66 1.50 16.94
CA GLU A 66 9.69 0.91 16.08
C GLU A 66 9.18 0.58 14.67
N ILE A 67 8.01 -0.05 14.53
CA ILE A 67 7.43 -0.38 13.21
C ILE A 67 7.18 0.88 12.38
N LEU A 68 6.76 1.95 13.06
CA LEU A 68 6.54 3.26 12.49
C LEU A 68 7.88 3.85 12.00
N ASN A 69 8.92 3.83 12.83
CA ASN A 69 10.26 4.33 12.46
C ASN A 69 10.90 3.56 11.29
N LEU A 70 10.51 2.31 11.05
CA LEU A 70 10.96 1.48 9.94
C LEU A 70 10.14 1.72 8.65
N ASN A 71 9.26 2.74 8.66
CA ASN A 71 8.34 3.08 7.57
C ASN A 71 7.63 1.86 7.00
N VAL A 72 7.12 1.01 7.91
CA VAL A 72 6.27 -0.11 7.56
C VAL A 72 4.86 0.41 7.35
N ARG A 73 4.25 -0.02 6.25
CA ARG A 73 2.99 0.48 5.74
C ARG A 73 2.12 -0.67 5.26
N HIS A 74 0.85 -0.38 5.08
CA HIS A 74 -0.06 -1.23 4.34
C HIS A 74 -0.84 -0.43 3.30
N THR A 75 -1.14 -1.08 2.18
CA THR A 75 -2.14 -0.59 1.24
C THR A 75 -3.28 -1.60 1.11
N HIS A 76 -4.50 -1.09 1.06
CA HIS A 76 -5.71 -1.88 0.86
C HIS A 76 -5.76 -2.43 -0.57
N SER A 77 -6.06 -3.71 -0.73
CA SER A 77 -6.17 -4.36 -2.05
C SER A 77 -7.62 -4.66 -2.41
N ASP A 78 -8.02 -4.41 -3.66
CA ASP A 78 -9.36 -4.76 -4.14
C ASP A 78 -9.46 -6.26 -4.46
N ILE A 79 -9.84 -7.05 -3.46
CA ILE A 79 -10.10 -8.48 -3.60
C ILE A 79 -11.55 -8.80 -3.97
N LYS A 80 -12.37 -7.79 -4.25
CA LYS A 80 -13.81 -7.91 -4.57
C LYS A 80 -14.68 -8.47 -3.44
N ASP A 81 -14.18 -8.44 -2.21
CA ASP A 81 -14.96 -8.69 -1.00
C ASP A 81 -15.42 -7.36 -0.39
N TYR A 82 -16.60 -6.90 -0.81
CA TYR A 82 -17.11 -5.59 -0.47
C TYR A 82 -18.09 -5.64 0.68
N VAL A 83 -18.09 -4.59 1.50
CA VAL A 83 -19.17 -4.34 2.45
C VAL A 83 -20.49 -4.17 1.67
N PRO A 84 -21.60 -4.80 2.10
CA PRO A 84 -22.91 -4.61 1.47
C PRO A 84 -23.31 -3.13 1.38
N GLU A 85 -23.92 -2.73 0.27
CA GLU A 85 -24.25 -1.32 0.03
C GLU A 85 -25.27 -0.76 1.04
N ASP A 86 -26.15 -1.60 1.56
CA ASP A 86 -27.18 -1.30 2.56
C ASP A 86 -26.68 -1.39 4.00
N SER A 87 -25.44 -1.83 4.22
CA SER A 87 -24.85 -1.92 5.56
C SER A 87 -24.47 -0.53 6.11
N ASP A 88 -24.68 -0.33 7.42
CA ASP A 88 -24.27 0.87 8.17
C ASP A 88 -22.77 0.92 8.45
N LYS A 89 -22.01 -0.13 8.11
CA LYS A 89 -20.54 -0.13 8.16
C LYS A 89 -19.93 0.92 7.23
N ASP A 90 -18.63 1.18 7.41
CA ASP A 90 -17.88 2.21 6.67
C ASP A 90 -18.13 2.15 5.15
N HIS A 91 -18.52 3.30 4.60
CA HIS A 91 -18.74 3.50 3.17
C HIS A 91 -17.47 3.21 2.35
N SER A 92 -16.28 3.44 2.90
CA SER A 92 -15.02 3.25 2.16
C SER A 92 -14.78 1.80 1.71
N GLY A 93 -15.39 0.81 2.39
CA GLY A 93 -15.33 -0.61 2.05
C GLY A 93 -16.37 -1.09 1.04
N LYS A 94 -17.26 -0.22 0.56
CA LYS A 94 -18.34 -0.57 -0.37
C LYS A 94 -17.87 -0.60 -1.83
N LYS A 95 -18.56 -1.37 -2.67
CA LYS A 95 -18.25 -1.48 -4.10
C LYS A 95 -18.35 -0.12 -4.80
N SER A 96 -19.33 0.69 -4.44
CA SER A 96 -19.51 2.06 -4.97
C SER A 96 -18.28 2.96 -4.76
N SER A 97 -17.56 2.79 -3.65
CA SER A 97 -16.29 3.51 -3.39
C SER A 97 -15.18 3.04 -4.33
N TRP A 98 -15.02 1.73 -4.51
CA TRP A 98 -14.04 1.15 -5.44
C TRP A 98 -14.37 1.48 -6.89
N ASP A 99 -15.64 1.46 -7.28
CA ASP A 99 -16.07 1.86 -8.63
C ASP A 99 -15.77 3.35 -8.89
N ALA A 100 -16.00 4.22 -7.91
CA ALA A 100 -15.65 5.64 -8.04
C ALA A 100 -14.13 5.83 -8.15
N TRP A 101 -13.35 5.10 -7.34
CA TRP A 101 -11.89 5.10 -7.39
C TRP A 101 -11.36 4.73 -8.78
N LYS A 102 -11.84 3.63 -9.34
CA LYS A 102 -11.48 3.17 -10.70
C LYS A 102 -11.76 4.20 -11.79
N ASN A 103 -12.76 5.06 -11.57
CA ASN A 103 -13.17 6.10 -12.49
C ASN A 103 -12.70 7.52 -12.09
N ILE A 104 -11.65 7.65 -11.26
CA ILE A 104 -11.18 8.95 -10.70
C ILE A 104 -10.92 10.05 -11.75
N ALA A 105 -10.62 9.69 -13.00
CA ALA A 105 -10.48 10.65 -14.10
C ALA A 105 -11.81 11.33 -14.49
N SER A 106 -12.93 10.69 -14.21
CA SER A 106 -14.27 11.08 -14.63
C SER A 106 -15.23 11.38 -13.47
N VAL A 107 -14.89 10.97 -12.24
CA VAL A 107 -15.71 11.22 -11.05
C VAL A 107 -14.91 11.85 -9.92
N LYS A 108 -15.59 12.67 -9.11
CA LYS A 108 -15.00 13.19 -7.87
C LYS A 108 -14.98 12.08 -6.83
N VAL A 109 -13.81 11.53 -6.58
CA VAL A 109 -13.58 10.59 -5.48
C VAL A 109 -13.60 11.37 -4.17
N LYS A 110 -14.51 11.01 -3.25
CA LYS A 110 -14.63 11.62 -1.93
C LYS A 110 -13.69 10.98 -0.91
N TYR A 111 -13.47 9.68 -1.03
CA TYR A 111 -12.64 8.89 -0.13
C TYR A 111 -11.86 7.85 -0.94
N THR A 112 -10.60 7.61 -0.58
CA THR A 112 -9.87 6.45 -1.08
C THR A 112 -10.49 5.19 -0.48
N PRO A 113 -10.82 4.18 -1.28
CA PRO A 113 -11.51 3.00 -0.79
C PRO A 113 -10.61 2.16 0.14
N THR A 114 -11.26 1.36 0.97
CA THR A 114 -10.61 0.41 1.88
C THR A 114 -11.17 -1.01 1.66
N SER A 115 -10.50 -1.99 2.22
CA SER A 115 -10.87 -3.41 2.24
C SER A 115 -10.24 -4.06 3.48
N ASP A 116 -10.68 -5.25 3.88
CA ASP A 116 -10.02 -5.98 4.96
C ASP A 116 -8.89 -6.90 4.44
N SER A 117 -8.19 -6.43 3.40
CA SER A 117 -7.07 -7.13 2.77
C SER A 117 -5.92 -6.16 2.50
N PHE A 118 -4.73 -6.48 3.00
CA PHE A 118 -3.55 -5.61 2.98
C PHE A 118 -2.39 -6.24 2.24
N LEU A 119 -1.71 -5.44 1.42
CA LEU A 119 -0.30 -5.63 1.13
C LEU A 119 0.52 -4.85 2.16
N VAL A 120 1.42 -5.53 2.86
CA VAL A 120 2.28 -4.93 3.89
C VAL A 120 3.71 -4.84 3.39
N TYR A 121 4.31 -3.66 3.52
CA TYR A 121 5.61 -3.35 2.95
C TYR A 121 6.40 -2.34 3.78
N SER A 122 7.71 -2.27 3.58
CA SER A 122 8.60 -1.29 4.22
C SER A 122 9.32 -0.48 3.14
N VAL A 123 9.67 0.78 3.43
CA VAL A 123 10.24 1.73 2.47
C VAL A 123 11.59 2.25 2.94
N ASN A 124 12.60 2.18 2.08
CA ASN A 124 13.92 2.76 2.35
C ASN A 124 14.08 4.18 1.79
N HIS A 125 15.13 4.90 2.18
CA HIS A 125 15.41 6.27 1.72
C HIS A 125 15.75 6.42 0.22
N ASN A 126 15.77 5.32 -0.55
CA ASN A 126 15.83 5.37 -2.01
C ASN A 126 14.44 5.19 -2.64
N ARG A 127 13.38 5.17 -1.82
CA ARG A 127 12.01 4.83 -2.20
C ARG A 127 11.91 3.42 -2.81
N ASP A 128 12.80 2.51 -2.45
CA ASP A 128 12.55 1.09 -2.73
C ASP A 128 11.56 0.58 -1.68
N ALA A 129 10.51 -0.11 -2.15
CA ALA A 129 9.56 -0.80 -1.31
C ALA A 129 9.88 -2.30 -1.25
N LEU A 130 9.97 -2.89 -0.05
CA LEU A 130 9.99 -4.33 0.15
C LEU A 130 8.60 -4.82 0.57
N VAL A 131 7.93 -5.58 -0.30
CA VAL A 131 6.67 -6.25 0.02
C VAL A 131 6.94 -7.52 0.82
N MET A 132 6.33 -7.60 2.00
CA MET A 132 6.59 -8.63 2.99
C MET A 132 5.46 -9.66 3.08
N PHE A 133 4.22 -9.17 3.14
CA PHE A 133 3.04 -9.99 3.38
C PHE A 133 1.87 -9.55 2.51
N PHE A 134 1.03 -10.52 2.18
CA PHE A 134 -0.36 -10.28 1.79
C PHE A 134 -1.26 -10.92 2.84
N VAL A 135 -2.18 -10.14 3.39
CA VAL A 135 -3.21 -10.60 4.30
C VAL A 135 -4.53 -10.48 3.56
N ASP A 136 -5.15 -11.62 3.25
CA ASP A 136 -6.28 -11.73 2.33
C ASP A 136 -7.64 -11.47 3.00
N SER A 137 -7.71 -11.59 4.32
CA SER A 137 -8.92 -11.38 5.12
C SER A 137 -8.55 -11.04 6.57
N ASP A 138 -9.45 -10.35 7.29
CA ASP A 138 -9.26 -9.98 8.70
C ASP A 138 -7.95 -9.21 8.96
N ALA A 139 -7.47 -8.48 7.94
CA ALA A 139 -6.16 -7.82 7.95
C ALA A 139 -6.03 -6.81 9.09
N HIS A 140 -7.11 -6.11 9.44
CA HIS A 140 -7.11 -5.21 10.59
C HIS A 140 -6.77 -5.91 11.91
N ASN A 141 -7.28 -7.12 12.14
CA ASN A 141 -7.02 -7.84 13.39
C ASN A 141 -5.70 -8.61 13.34
N ILE A 142 -5.38 -9.26 12.21
CA ILE A 142 -4.15 -10.04 12.05
C ILE A 142 -2.92 -9.16 12.21
N THR A 143 -2.93 -7.99 11.58
CA THR A 143 -1.76 -7.08 11.59
C THR A 143 -1.59 -6.31 12.90
N GLU A 144 -2.60 -6.37 13.79
CA GLU A 144 -2.49 -5.83 15.15
C GLU A 144 -1.84 -6.80 16.14
N LYS A 145 -1.68 -8.08 15.79
CA LYS A 145 -1.00 -9.08 16.63
C LYS A 145 0.49 -8.76 16.76
N ASP A 146 1.03 -8.98 17.96
CA ASP A 146 2.43 -8.67 18.25
C ASP A 146 3.37 -9.54 17.40
N GLU A 147 3.04 -10.81 17.18
CA GLU A 147 3.86 -11.71 16.36
C GLU A 147 3.95 -11.24 14.89
N PHE A 148 2.88 -10.65 14.36
CA PHE A 148 2.89 -10.08 13.01
C PHE A 148 3.81 -8.86 12.95
N LYS A 149 3.69 -7.96 13.93
CA LYS A 149 4.48 -6.72 14.01
C LYS A 149 5.96 -7.02 14.20
N GLU A 150 6.30 -7.97 15.07
CA GLU A 150 7.68 -8.42 15.29
C GLU A 150 8.29 -8.99 14.01
N ALA A 151 7.56 -9.84 13.29
CA ALA A 151 8.01 -10.37 12.00
C ALA A 151 8.23 -9.27 10.95
N ALA A 152 7.32 -8.29 10.86
CA ALA A 152 7.47 -7.15 9.95
C ALA A 152 8.69 -6.27 10.30
N ILE A 153 8.94 -6.05 11.60
CA ILE A 153 10.11 -5.32 12.10
C ILE A 153 11.41 -6.04 11.73
N GLU A 154 11.49 -7.35 12.00
CA GLU A 154 12.68 -8.16 11.71
C GLU A 154 13.02 -8.16 10.21
N ILE A 155 12.01 -8.38 9.35
CA ILE A 155 12.18 -8.34 7.89
C ILE A 155 12.64 -6.96 7.43
N SER A 156 12.12 -5.88 8.03
CA SER A 156 12.51 -4.51 7.68
C SER A 156 13.96 -4.22 8.05
N TYR A 157 14.44 -4.66 9.22
CA TYR A 157 15.86 -4.53 9.55
C TYR A 157 16.76 -5.28 8.58
N ALA A 158 16.42 -6.53 8.26
CA ALA A 158 17.16 -7.33 7.28
C ALA A 158 17.18 -6.66 5.90
N PHE A 159 16.07 -6.05 5.48
CA PHE A 159 15.99 -5.27 4.25
C PHE A 159 17.02 -4.14 4.23
N PHE A 160 16.98 -3.27 5.23
CA PHE A 160 17.86 -2.10 5.29
C PHE A 160 19.33 -2.48 5.39
N GLU A 161 19.66 -3.55 6.13
CA GLU A 161 21.01 -4.09 6.20
C GLU A 161 21.49 -4.59 4.83
N GLN A 162 20.68 -5.43 4.15
CA GLN A 162 21.04 -6.04 2.87
C GLN A 162 21.20 -5.00 1.76
N THR A 163 20.35 -3.97 1.73
CA THR A 163 20.45 -2.90 0.74
C THR A 163 21.41 -1.78 1.14
N LYS A 164 21.98 -1.83 2.36
CA LYS A 164 22.82 -0.76 2.95
C LYS A 164 22.11 0.59 2.94
N THR A 165 20.83 0.57 3.26
CA THR A 165 19.98 1.76 3.30
C THR A 165 19.48 2.01 4.72
N GLN A 166 18.67 3.05 4.87
CA GLN A 166 17.95 3.42 6.09
C GLN A 166 16.46 3.53 5.76
N PRO A 167 15.57 3.44 6.75
CA PRO A 167 14.15 3.73 6.54
C PRO A 167 13.97 5.11 5.91
N MET A 168 12.99 5.23 5.02
CA MET A 168 12.53 6.54 4.55
C MET A 168 11.89 7.29 5.74
N PRO A 169 12.16 8.58 5.97
CA PRO A 169 11.45 9.37 6.97
C PRO A 169 9.94 9.38 6.70
N LEU A 170 9.11 9.40 7.75
CA LEU A 170 7.65 9.28 7.62
C LEU A 170 6.98 10.54 7.09
N GLU A 171 7.61 11.68 7.35
CA GLU A 171 7.21 13.00 6.87
C GLU A 171 7.48 13.18 5.37
N GLU A 172 8.28 12.32 4.74
CA GLU A 172 8.50 12.36 3.30
C GLU A 172 7.28 11.79 2.55
N ASP A 173 6.81 12.54 1.56
CA ASP A 173 5.72 12.10 0.69
C ASP A 173 6.23 11.03 -0.28
N LEU A 174 5.62 9.84 -0.22
CA LEU A 174 5.90 8.72 -1.12
C LEU A 174 5.70 9.07 -2.60
N PHE A 175 4.90 10.09 -2.93
CA PHE A 175 4.63 10.48 -4.31
C PHE A 175 4.87 11.97 -4.53
N GLY A 176 5.81 12.54 -3.76
CA GLY A 176 6.26 13.92 -3.91
C GLY A 176 7.25 14.13 -5.08
N GLU A 177 7.41 15.40 -5.48
CA GLU A 177 8.22 15.83 -6.63
C GLU A 177 9.68 15.33 -6.58
N ALA A 178 10.25 15.17 -5.38
CA ALA A 178 11.62 14.67 -5.19
C ALA A 178 11.85 13.26 -5.78
N TRP A 179 10.77 12.50 -5.98
CA TRP A 179 10.79 11.13 -6.46
C TRP A 179 10.46 10.99 -7.93
N GLU A 180 10.11 12.06 -8.63
CA GLU A 180 9.81 12.02 -10.06
C GLU A 180 11.04 11.60 -10.89
N GLU A 181 10.79 10.86 -11.98
CA GLU A 181 11.79 10.41 -12.95
C GLU A 181 12.01 11.43 -14.08
#